data_AF-A0A6N1X155-F1
#
_entry.id   AF-A0A6N1X155-F1
#
_cell.length_a   1.000
_cell.length_b   1.000
_cell.length_c   1.000
_cell.angle_alpha   90.00
_cell.angle_beta   90.00
_cell.angle_gamma   90.00
#
_symmetry.space_group_name_H-M   'P 1'
#
loop_
_entity.id
_entity.type
_entity.pdbx_description
1 polymer ?
#
loop_
_entity_poly.entity_id
_entity_poly.type
_entity_poly.pdbx_seq_one_letter_code
_entity_poly.pdbx_strand_id
1 'polypeptide(L)'
;MHQAAKHVGLKARAFLSLAQGTLAQGTLSKDERPRSSAEPPKGSPASPAWEVRDTIAGMHLPRYALAWSGPALGILLALLFAWRVLAADTGHPPLAGFSIAWATVLASLVAGVAALRSRLSPALACMLQAGALATASSALGLQPWHLVFKPLAMLCAMAAVALHMRRHGVQRGHWLLLAALAASLAGDVFLMLGGLFIPGLVAFLLAHLCYIALFKQGRRWFALRDALALILLIGVSVYAFLWQGGLPAALRLPVAAYVLVIALMAAQAWGRWYQAARAPNGRGPAEGGPADRGPADGGPADRGPALLVALGASSFMLSDTLLATNLFVQPLPWAQLGVLSSYYLAQALIVTGLLCAPRPQASASGRAGGIMPRWR
;
A
#
# COMPACT_ATOMS: atom_id res chain seq x y z
N MET A 1 -37.57 12.02 -5.65
CA MET A 1 -36.14 12.32 -5.92
C MET A 1 -35.47 13.21 -4.85
N HIS A 2 -36.20 14.08 -4.14
CA HIS A 2 -35.63 14.96 -3.11
C HIS A 2 -35.22 14.25 -1.79
N GLN A 3 -35.82 13.10 -1.48
CA GLN A 3 -35.57 12.34 -0.24
C GLN A 3 -34.32 11.43 -0.35
N ALA A 4 -34.00 10.94 -1.55
CA ALA A 4 -32.80 10.16 -1.83
C ALA A 4 -31.52 11.02 -1.75
N ALA A 5 -31.57 12.26 -2.21
CA ALA A 5 -30.44 13.20 -2.12
C ALA A 5 -30.09 13.58 -0.67
N LYS A 6 -31.10 13.71 0.22
CA LYS A 6 -30.89 13.99 1.65
C LYS A 6 -30.23 12.81 2.39
N HIS A 7 -30.54 11.57 2.02
CA HIS A 7 -29.90 10.38 2.61
C HIS A 7 -28.46 10.13 2.13
N VAL A 8 -28.12 10.53 0.90
CA VAL A 8 -26.73 10.48 0.41
C VAL A 8 -25.89 11.58 1.08
N GLY A 9 -26.44 12.79 1.24
CA GLY A 9 -25.75 13.91 1.90
C GLY A 9 -25.47 13.68 3.40
N LEU A 10 -26.39 13.05 4.14
CA LEU A 10 -26.17 12.71 5.55
C LEU A 10 -25.07 11.65 5.74
N LYS A 11 -24.99 10.65 4.84
CA LYS A 11 -23.97 9.61 4.90
C LYS A 11 -22.57 10.13 4.55
N ALA A 12 -22.47 11.09 3.61
CA ALA A 12 -21.20 11.74 3.27
C ALA A 12 -20.64 12.61 4.40
N ARG A 13 -21.51 13.34 5.14
CA ARG A 13 -21.10 14.13 6.31
C ARG A 13 -20.65 13.27 7.49
N ALA A 14 -21.31 12.13 7.73
CA ALA A 14 -20.86 11.15 8.72
C ALA A 14 -19.48 10.55 8.35
N PHE A 15 -19.24 10.30 7.06
CA PHE A 15 -17.96 9.79 6.55
C PHE A 15 -16.80 10.78 6.76
N LEU A 16 -17.03 12.08 6.54
CA LEU A 16 -16.03 13.15 6.75
C LEU A 16 -15.76 13.43 8.25
N SER A 17 -16.79 13.38 9.09
CA SER A 17 -16.66 13.58 10.55
C SER A 17 -15.88 12.44 11.22
N LEU A 18 -16.07 11.18 10.78
CA LEU A 18 -15.31 10.03 11.26
C LEU A 18 -13.85 10.01 10.80
N ALA A 19 -13.56 10.53 9.60
CA ALA A 19 -12.20 10.68 9.10
C ALA A 19 -11.40 11.74 9.90
N GLN A 20 -12.06 12.82 10.33
CA GLN A 20 -11.42 13.90 11.10
C GLN A 20 -11.17 13.52 12.57
N GLY A 21 -12.06 12.76 13.21
CA GLY A 21 -11.88 12.32 14.61
C GLY A 21 -10.68 11.40 14.85
N THR A 22 -10.15 10.76 13.80
CA THR A 22 -9.02 9.81 13.90
C THR A 22 -7.65 10.50 13.87
N LEU A 23 -7.58 11.78 13.47
CA LEU A 23 -6.33 12.56 13.39
C LEU A 23 -6.01 13.36 14.66
N ALA A 24 -6.95 13.49 15.61
CA ALA A 24 -6.82 14.39 16.76
C ALA A 24 -6.33 13.74 18.07
N GLN A 25 -6.11 12.41 18.14
CA GLN A 25 -5.73 11.73 19.39
C GLN A 25 -4.21 11.62 19.62
N GLY A 26 -3.46 12.64 19.20
CA GLY A 26 -2.00 12.68 19.30
C GLY A 26 -1.48 13.92 20.03
N THR A 27 -1.98 14.23 21.22
CA THR A 27 -1.40 15.27 22.09
C THR A 27 -1.31 14.76 23.51
N LEU A 28 -0.07 14.52 23.94
CA LEU A 28 0.36 14.08 25.26
C LEU A 28 -0.04 15.10 26.35
N SER A 29 -0.68 14.61 27.42
CA SER A 29 -0.90 15.37 28.65
C SER A 29 0.42 15.52 29.39
N LYS A 30 0.85 16.77 29.57
CA LYS A 30 2.05 17.19 30.28
C LYS A 30 1.64 17.52 31.71
N ASP A 31 1.87 16.61 32.66
CA ASP A 31 1.96 16.97 34.07
C ASP A 31 2.49 15.79 34.89
N GLU A 32 3.77 15.85 35.25
CA GLU A 32 4.29 15.21 36.46
C GLU A 32 5.68 15.80 36.76
N ARG A 33 5.76 16.58 37.84
CA ARG A 33 7.02 17.11 38.40
C ARG A 33 7.75 16.02 39.18
N PRO A 34 9.10 15.98 39.22
CA PRO A 34 9.80 15.09 40.13
C PRO A 34 9.95 15.74 41.52
N ARG A 35 9.59 15.00 42.58
CA ARG A 35 9.97 15.32 43.96
C ARG A 35 11.34 14.71 44.27
N SER A 36 12.17 15.55 44.91
CA SER A 36 13.45 15.27 45.55
C SER A 36 13.38 14.18 46.63
N SER A 37 14.40 13.32 46.73
CA SER A 37 15.22 13.07 47.93
C SER A 37 16.04 11.78 47.82
N ALA A 38 17.38 11.89 48.02
CA ALA A 38 18.26 10.96 48.77
C ALA A 38 19.72 11.02 48.24
N GLU A 39 20.65 11.41 49.12
CA GLU A 39 22.10 11.25 48.97
C GLU A 39 22.52 9.76 48.94
N PRO A 40 23.61 9.38 48.25
CA PRO A 40 24.14 8.03 48.32
C PRO A 40 25.08 7.84 49.52
N PRO A 41 25.04 6.70 50.23
CA PRO A 41 25.95 6.40 51.33
C PRO A 41 27.37 6.08 50.83
N LYS A 42 28.36 6.52 51.61
CA LYS A 42 29.80 6.22 51.43
C LYS A 42 30.08 4.75 51.70
N GLY A 43 30.75 4.09 50.75
CA GLY A 43 31.43 2.82 50.94
C GLY A 43 30.90 1.68 50.07
N SER A 44 31.49 1.48 48.89
CA SER A 44 31.54 0.21 48.15
C SER A 44 32.64 0.28 47.08
N PRO A 45 33.31 -0.85 46.75
CA PRO A 45 34.64 -0.87 46.15
C PRO A 45 34.64 -0.68 44.63
N ALA A 46 35.80 -0.27 44.11
CA ALA A 46 36.21 -0.10 42.72
C ALA A 46 35.28 -0.70 41.64
N SER A 47 34.74 0.15 40.76
CA SER A 47 34.10 -0.27 39.52
C SER A 47 35.12 -0.99 38.63
N PRO A 48 34.92 -2.27 38.30
CA PRO A 48 35.80 -2.97 37.37
C PRO A 48 35.50 -2.54 35.94
N ALA A 49 36.53 -2.54 35.10
CA ALA A 49 36.58 -2.07 33.72
C ALA A 49 35.63 -2.75 32.68
N TRP A 50 34.47 -3.27 33.10
CA TRP A 50 33.44 -3.84 32.24
C TRP A 50 32.42 -2.80 31.74
N GLU A 51 32.29 -1.66 32.42
CA GLU A 51 31.31 -0.61 32.07
C GLU A 51 31.59 0.07 30.71
N VAL A 52 32.84 0.03 30.25
CA VAL A 52 33.21 0.54 28.91
C VAL A 52 32.81 -0.44 27.79
N ARG A 53 32.75 -1.75 28.08
CA ARG A 53 32.26 -2.74 27.09
C ARG A 53 30.75 -2.63 26.87
N ASP A 54 30.00 -2.27 27.91
CA ASP A 54 28.55 -2.06 27.79
C ASP A 54 28.17 -0.71 27.16
N THR A 55 29.06 0.29 27.26
CA THR A 55 28.88 1.56 26.55
C THR A 55 29.11 1.43 25.03
N ILE A 56 29.96 0.48 24.60
CA ILE A 56 30.14 0.14 23.17
C ILE A 56 29.07 -0.85 22.69
N ALA A 57 28.51 -1.69 23.58
CA ALA A 57 27.35 -2.54 23.28
C ALA A 57 26.02 -1.76 23.16
N GLY A 58 25.97 -0.53 23.68
CA GLY A 58 24.84 0.39 23.58
C GLY A 58 24.72 1.15 22.25
N MET A 59 25.71 1.04 21.35
CA MET A 59 25.55 1.46 19.96
C MET A 59 24.74 0.40 19.21
N HIS A 60 23.41 0.45 19.37
CA HIS A 60 22.42 -0.18 18.49
C HIS A 60 22.50 0.39 17.06
N LEU A 61 23.69 0.41 16.44
CA LEU A 61 23.90 0.93 15.10
C LEU A 61 23.41 0.07 13.92
N PRO A 62 22.83 -1.15 14.01
CA PRO A 62 22.46 -1.87 12.78
C PRO A 62 21.03 -1.62 12.28
N ARG A 63 20.10 -1.08 13.09
CA ARG A 63 18.72 -0.83 12.64
C ARG A 63 18.55 0.54 11.98
N TYR A 64 19.22 1.55 12.52
CA TYR A 64 19.15 2.91 11.99
C TYR A 64 20.03 3.05 10.75
N ALA A 65 21.27 2.55 10.74
CA ALA A 65 22.17 2.66 9.57
C ALA A 65 21.62 1.97 8.30
N LEU A 66 20.98 0.80 8.44
CA LEU A 66 20.34 0.09 7.31
C LEU A 66 18.98 0.72 6.92
N ALA A 67 18.27 1.32 7.88
CA ALA A 67 17.07 2.12 7.59
C ALA A 67 17.40 3.47 6.95
N TRP A 68 18.65 3.94 7.06
CA TRP A 68 19.14 5.18 6.47
C TRP A 68 19.63 5.01 5.03
N SER A 69 20.27 3.89 4.68
CA SER A 69 20.92 3.75 3.36
C SER A 69 19.94 3.84 2.19
N GLY A 70 18.74 3.27 2.31
CA GLY A 70 17.71 3.36 1.28
C GLY A 70 17.16 4.78 1.11
N PRO A 71 16.54 5.37 2.15
CA PRO A 71 15.98 6.70 2.08
C PRO A 71 16.98 7.81 1.76
N ALA A 72 18.18 7.75 2.33
CA ALA A 72 19.24 8.73 2.04
C ALA A 72 19.73 8.61 0.60
N LEU A 73 19.87 7.39 0.07
CA LEU A 73 20.21 7.16 -1.34
C LEU A 73 19.08 7.67 -2.26
N GLY A 74 17.82 7.41 -1.94
CA GLY A 74 16.70 7.90 -2.74
C GLY A 74 16.60 9.42 -2.75
N ILE A 75 16.87 10.08 -1.62
CA ILE A 75 16.97 11.55 -1.54
C ILE A 75 18.17 12.05 -2.35
N LEU A 76 19.34 11.44 -2.21
CA LEU A 76 20.53 11.79 -2.99
C LEU A 76 20.28 11.66 -4.49
N LEU A 77 19.70 10.53 -4.93
CA LEU A 77 19.36 10.30 -6.33
C LEU A 77 18.32 11.30 -6.84
N ALA A 78 17.31 11.64 -6.02
CA ALA A 78 16.34 12.68 -6.36
C ALA A 78 16.97 14.07 -6.45
N LEU A 79 17.94 14.39 -5.59
CA LEU A 79 18.70 15.64 -5.64
C LEU A 79 19.66 15.70 -6.83
N LEU A 80 20.34 14.60 -7.16
CA LEU A 80 21.19 14.47 -8.35
C LEU A 80 20.35 14.56 -9.63
N PHE A 81 19.15 13.97 -9.63
CA PHE A 81 18.18 14.12 -10.71
C PHE A 81 17.74 15.58 -10.85
N ALA A 82 17.35 16.23 -9.75
CA ALA A 82 16.96 17.64 -9.76
C ALA A 82 18.11 18.53 -10.25
N TRP A 83 19.34 18.27 -9.80
CA TRP A 83 20.55 18.93 -10.30
C TRP A 83 20.71 18.73 -11.80
N ARG A 84 20.61 17.49 -12.32
CA ARG A 84 20.77 17.20 -13.75
C ARG A 84 19.72 17.93 -14.61
N VAL A 85 18.49 18.05 -14.10
CA VAL A 85 17.39 18.78 -14.73
C VAL A 85 17.65 20.30 -14.71
N LEU A 86 18.18 20.83 -13.61
CA LEU A 86 18.56 22.25 -13.50
C LEU A 86 19.81 22.61 -14.32
N ALA A 87 20.76 21.68 -14.44
CA ALA A 87 22.06 21.86 -15.07
C ALA A 87 22.07 21.48 -16.56
N ALA A 88 20.94 21.10 -17.15
CA ALA A 88 20.86 20.95 -18.60
C ALA A 88 20.95 22.34 -19.24
N ASP A 89 21.97 22.55 -20.10
CA ASP A 89 22.32 23.78 -20.84
C ASP A 89 21.22 24.27 -21.81
N THR A 90 20.03 24.51 -21.28
CA THR A 90 18.92 25.13 -21.99
C THR A 90 18.44 26.24 -21.08
N GLY A 91 18.70 27.50 -21.44
CA GLY A 91 18.31 28.67 -20.66
C GLY A 91 16.94 28.48 -20.02
N HIS A 92 16.95 28.37 -18.68
CA HIS A 92 15.86 27.94 -17.81
C HIS A 92 15.20 26.60 -18.16
N PRO A 93 15.28 25.56 -17.28
CA PRO A 93 14.43 24.39 -17.46
C PRO A 93 12.96 24.84 -17.49
N PRO A 94 12.12 24.32 -18.41
CA PRO A 94 10.70 24.67 -18.45
C PRO A 94 10.09 24.40 -17.07
N LEU A 95 9.19 25.28 -16.60
CA LEU A 95 8.57 25.20 -15.27
C LEU A 95 8.08 23.77 -14.92
N ALA A 96 7.59 23.04 -15.92
CA ALA A 96 7.19 21.63 -15.78
C ALA A 96 8.32 20.70 -15.30
N GLY A 97 9.52 20.80 -15.89
CA GLY A 97 10.68 19.98 -15.49
C GLY A 97 11.12 20.27 -14.07
N PHE A 98 11.14 21.56 -13.70
CA PHE A 98 11.40 22.01 -12.33
C PHE A 98 10.36 21.44 -11.34
N SER A 99 9.07 21.56 -11.65
CA SER A 99 7.99 21.03 -10.80
C SER A 99 8.07 19.52 -10.63
N ILE A 100 8.39 18.76 -11.68
CA ILE A 100 8.55 17.30 -11.62
C ILE A 100 9.73 16.92 -10.72
N ALA A 101 10.88 17.59 -10.87
CA ALA A 101 12.05 17.35 -10.03
C ALA A 101 11.74 17.62 -8.54
N TRP A 102 11.12 18.76 -8.22
CA TRP A 102 10.74 19.09 -6.85
C TRP A 102 9.69 18.16 -6.26
N ALA A 103 8.68 17.76 -7.05
CA ALA A 103 7.70 16.76 -6.62
C ALA A 103 8.37 15.42 -6.30
N THR A 104 9.39 15.03 -7.07
CA THR A 104 10.16 13.79 -6.85
C THR A 104 10.98 13.88 -5.56
N VAL A 105 11.65 15.00 -5.32
CA VAL A 105 12.38 15.25 -4.06
C VAL A 105 11.42 15.22 -2.87
N LEU A 106 10.28 15.91 -2.96
CA LEU A 106 9.27 15.95 -1.91
C LEU A 106 8.71 14.55 -1.61
N ALA A 107 8.34 13.79 -2.64
CA ALA A 107 7.85 12.41 -2.47
C ALA A 107 8.90 11.52 -1.80
N SER A 108 10.16 11.63 -2.21
CA SER A 108 11.27 10.87 -1.62
C SER A 108 11.53 11.24 -0.16
N LEU A 109 11.44 12.53 0.18
CA LEU A 109 11.56 13.03 1.55
C LEU A 109 10.42 12.54 2.43
N VAL A 110 9.17 12.62 1.97
CA VAL A 110 8.00 12.14 2.71
C VAL A 110 8.11 10.64 3.00
N ALA A 111 8.48 9.84 1.99
CA ALA A 111 8.72 8.41 2.16
C ALA A 111 9.85 8.13 3.16
N GLY A 112 10.95 8.89 3.09
CA GLY A 112 12.08 8.76 4.01
C GLY A 112 11.74 9.12 5.45
N VAL A 113 11.04 10.24 5.68
CA VAL A 113 10.58 10.65 7.01
C VAL A 113 9.60 9.63 7.58
N ALA A 114 8.70 9.07 6.77
CA ALA A 114 7.79 8.03 7.21
C ALA A 114 8.53 6.74 7.62
N ALA A 115 9.62 6.37 6.93
CA ALA A 115 10.49 5.27 7.33
C ALA A 115 11.23 5.57 8.64
N LEU A 116 11.78 6.79 8.80
CA LEU A 116 12.45 7.22 10.04
C LEU A 116 11.51 7.19 11.25
N ARG A 117 10.23 7.53 11.05
CA ARG A 117 9.19 7.46 12.08
C ARG A 117 8.65 6.04 12.30
N SER A 118 9.26 5.01 11.71
CA SER A 118 8.82 3.61 11.76
C SER A 118 7.36 3.40 11.31
N ARG A 119 6.82 4.31 10.48
CA ARG A 119 5.47 4.20 9.91
C ARG A 119 5.43 3.38 8.63
N LEU A 120 6.55 3.35 7.89
CA LEU A 120 6.75 2.54 6.70
C LEU A 120 8.01 1.68 6.86
N SER A 121 8.00 0.49 6.28
CA SER A 121 9.23 -0.31 6.21
C SER A 121 10.26 0.36 5.28
N PRO A 122 11.58 0.23 5.54
CA PRO A 122 12.60 0.83 4.67
C PRO A 122 12.49 0.38 3.20
N ALA A 123 12.19 -0.90 2.96
CA ALA A 123 12.02 -1.44 1.61
C ALA A 123 10.82 -0.81 0.87
N LEU A 124 9.73 -0.53 1.58
CA LEU A 124 8.57 0.15 1.02
C LEU A 124 8.85 1.64 0.75
N ALA A 125 9.68 2.29 1.57
CA ALA A 125 10.15 3.64 1.28
C ALA A 125 11.05 3.67 0.04
N CYS A 126 11.95 2.69 -0.12
CA CYS A 126 12.74 2.52 -1.35
C CYS A 126 11.85 2.31 -2.58
N MET A 127 10.78 1.51 -2.45
CA MET A 127 9.80 1.33 -3.53
C MET A 127 9.17 2.66 -3.95
N LEU A 128 8.72 3.47 -2.99
CA LEU A 128 8.10 4.77 -3.27
C LEU A 128 9.09 5.74 -3.93
N GLN A 129 10.35 5.73 -3.49
CA GLN A 129 11.42 6.56 -4.05
C GLN A 129 11.78 6.14 -5.48
N ALA A 130 11.95 4.84 -5.72
CA ALA A 130 12.17 4.30 -7.06
C ALA A 130 10.96 4.56 -7.97
N GLY A 131 9.73 4.44 -7.46
CA GLY A 131 8.51 4.76 -8.21
C GLY A 131 8.40 6.25 -8.57
N ALA A 132 8.79 7.16 -7.66
CA ALA A 132 8.85 8.59 -7.94
C ALA A 132 9.89 8.90 -9.02
N LEU A 133 11.09 8.32 -8.93
CA LEU A 133 12.14 8.44 -9.94
C LEU A 133 11.73 7.83 -11.29
N ALA A 134 11.01 6.70 -11.29
CA ALA A 134 10.47 6.06 -12.49
C ALA A 134 9.42 6.94 -13.18
N THR A 135 8.56 7.59 -12.38
CA THR A 135 7.53 8.52 -12.85
C THR A 135 8.17 9.78 -13.44
N ALA A 136 9.16 10.34 -12.76
CA ALA A 136 9.88 11.53 -13.21
C ALA A 136 10.72 11.28 -14.46
N SER A 137 11.47 10.17 -14.50
CA SER A 137 12.26 9.80 -15.68
C SER A 137 11.38 9.53 -16.90
N SER A 138 10.20 8.93 -16.74
CA SER A 138 9.23 8.76 -17.83
C SER A 138 8.73 10.12 -18.36
N ALA A 139 8.34 11.02 -17.45
CA ALA A 139 7.77 12.32 -17.83
C ALA A 139 8.78 13.28 -18.48
N LEU A 140 10.07 13.16 -18.13
CA LEU A 140 11.14 13.94 -18.74
C LEU A 140 11.77 13.26 -19.97
N GLY A 141 11.24 12.11 -20.41
CA GLY A 141 11.77 11.38 -21.57
C GLY A 141 13.14 10.72 -21.36
N LEU A 142 13.56 10.54 -20.10
CA LEU A 142 14.84 9.93 -19.73
C LEU A 142 14.74 8.40 -19.74
N GLN A 143 14.60 7.83 -20.95
CA GLN A 143 14.34 6.40 -21.15
C GLN A 143 15.31 5.44 -20.44
N PRO A 144 16.66 5.64 -20.48
CA PRO A 144 17.58 4.71 -19.82
C PRO A 144 17.34 4.60 -18.31
N TRP A 145 17.03 5.73 -17.66
CA TRP A 145 16.74 5.79 -16.23
C TRP A 145 15.37 5.19 -15.90
N HIS A 146 14.39 5.38 -16.79
CA HIS A 146 13.07 4.79 -16.64
C HIS A 146 13.13 3.25 -16.62
N LEU A 147 13.92 2.67 -17.54
CA LEU A 147 14.12 1.22 -17.62
C LEU A 147 14.73 0.60 -16.34
N VAL A 148 15.49 1.39 -15.57
CA VAL A 148 16.09 0.94 -14.31
C VAL A 148 15.13 1.15 -13.13
N PHE A 149 14.59 2.35 -12.99
CA PHE A 149 13.80 2.71 -11.81
C PHE A 149 12.45 2.00 -11.77
N LYS A 150 11.84 1.72 -12.94
CA LYS A 150 10.52 1.08 -13.01
C LYS A 150 10.53 -0.35 -12.45
N PRO A 151 11.43 -1.26 -12.88
CA PRO A 151 11.60 -2.57 -12.24
C PRO A 151 12.06 -2.47 -10.78
N LEU A 152 12.96 -1.54 -10.47
CA LEU A 152 13.52 -1.38 -9.13
C LEU A 152 12.43 -1.14 -8.08
N ALA A 153 11.41 -0.32 -8.40
CA ALA A 153 10.28 -0.09 -7.51
C ALA A 153 9.57 -1.39 -7.12
N MET A 154 9.29 -2.25 -8.10
CA MET A 154 8.60 -3.52 -7.85
C MET A 154 9.48 -4.54 -7.12
N LEU A 155 10.79 -4.56 -7.40
CA LEU A 155 11.75 -5.37 -6.65
C LEU A 155 11.83 -4.93 -5.18
N CYS A 156 11.81 -3.63 -4.89
CA CYS A 156 11.72 -3.12 -3.53
C CYS A 156 10.41 -3.52 -2.83
N ALA A 157 9.28 -3.54 -3.57
CA ALA A 157 8.00 -4.02 -3.04
C ALA A 157 8.08 -5.51 -2.63
N MET A 158 8.64 -6.34 -3.51
CA MET A 158 8.85 -7.78 -3.24
C MET A 158 9.80 -7.99 -2.07
N ALA A 159 10.87 -7.19 -1.97
CA ALA A 159 11.80 -7.22 -0.84
C ALA A 159 11.09 -6.85 0.48
N ALA A 160 10.16 -5.89 0.47
CA ALA A 160 9.37 -5.54 1.65
C ALA A 160 8.54 -6.73 2.15
N VAL A 161 7.89 -7.45 1.24
CA VAL A 161 7.11 -8.66 1.56
C VAL A 161 8.03 -9.80 2.06
N ALA A 162 9.17 -10.04 1.39
CA ALA A 162 10.12 -11.06 1.80
C ALA A 162 10.73 -10.79 3.18
N LEU A 163 11.09 -9.54 3.48
CA LEU A 163 11.59 -9.12 4.79
C LEU A 163 10.50 -9.26 5.87
N HIS A 164 9.25 -8.98 5.53
CA HIS A 164 8.12 -9.23 6.42
C HIS A 164 8.01 -10.73 6.73
N MET A 165 8.00 -11.60 5.70
CA MET A 165 7.95 -13.06 5.87
C MET A 165 9.06 -13.59 6.79
N ARG A 166 10.30 -13.07 6.65
CA ARG A 166 11.43 -13.46 7.51
C ARG A 166 11.23 -13.08 8.98
N ARG A 167 10.61 -11.94 9.26
CA ARG A 167 10.40 -11.43 10.63
C ARG A 167 9.17 -12.02 11.31
N HIS A 168 8.20 -12.46 10.52
CA HIS A 168 6.84 -12.68 10.99
C HIS A 168 6.25 -14.03 10.61
N GLY A 169 6.99 -14.85 9.88
CA GLY A 169 6.56 -16.15 9.40
C GLY A 169 5.86 -16.08 8.05
N VAL A 170 5.81 -17.25 7.40
CA VAL A 170 5.20 -17.41 6.08
C VAL A 170 3.72 -17.75 6.22
N GLN A 171 2.90 -17.17 5.35
CA GLN A 171 1.46 -17.41 5.27
C GLN A 171 1.07 -17.54 3.80
N ARG A 172 -0.04 -18.24 3.51
CA ARG A 172 -0.54 -18.41 2.14
C ARG A 172 -0.76 -17.07 1.42
N GLY A 173 -1.21 -16.04 2.15
CA GLY A 173 -1.41 -14.70 1.60
C GLY A 173 -0.13 -14.04 1.07
N HIS A 174 1.03 -14.31 1.68
CA HIS A 174 2.31 -13.75 1.23
C HIS A 174 2.71 -14.27 -0.15
N TRP A 175 2.49 -15.55 -0.43
CA TRP A 175 2.80 -16.13 -1.73
C TRP A 175 1.91 -15.57 -2.84
N LEU A 176 0.61 -15.36 -2.58
CA LEU A 176 -0.26 -14.69 -3.55
C LEU A 176 0.14 -13.23 -3.77
N LEU A 177 0.57 -12.52 -2.72
CA LEU A 177 1.06 -11.15 -2.84
C LEU A 177 2.34 -11.09 -3.68
N LEU A 178 3.30 -11.98 -3.42
CA LEU A 178 4.53 -12.06 -4.23
C LEU A 178 4.23 -12.43 -5.67
N ALA A 179 3.30 -13.35 -5.93
CA ALA A 179 2.87 -13.71 -7.27
C ALA A 179 2.23 -12.50 -8.00
N ALA A 180 1.37 -11.74 -7.32
CA ALA A 180 0.77 -10.53 -7.87
C ALA A 180 1.82 -9.46 -8.20
N LEU A 181 2.79 -9.24 -7.30
CA LEU A 181 3.89 -8.29 -7.52
C LEU A 181 4.84 -8.74 -8.65
N ALA A 182 5.14 -10.04 -8.74
CA ALA A 182 5.97 -10.59 -9.81
C ALA A 182 5.27 -10.51 -11.18
N ALA A 183 3.97 -10.78 -11.23
CA ALA A 183 3.17 -10.61 -12.44
C ALA A 183 3.06 -9.14 -12.85
N SER A 184 2.95 -8.22 -11.88
CA SER A 184 2.97 -6.77 -12.12
C SER A 184 4.34 -6.31 -12.66
N LEU A 185 5.45 -6.81 -12.09
CA LEU A 185 6.81 -6.56 -12.59
C LEU A 185 6.98 -7.09 -14.02
N ALA A 186 6.51 -8.30 -14.32
CA ALA A 186 6.54 -8.85 -15.67
C ALA A 186 5.73 -7.99 -16.64
N GLY A 187 4.55 -7.52 -16.23
CA GLY A 187 3.75 -6.57 -16.99
C GLY A 187 4.50 -5.27 -17.27
N ASP A 188 5.12 -4.68 -16.24
CA ASP A 188 5.93 -3.48 -16.36
C ASP A 188 7.08 -3.65 -17.36
N VAL A 189 7.77 -4.80 -17.34
CA VAL A 189 8.87 -5.12 -18.26
C VAL A 189 8.37 -5.33 -19.69
N PHE A 190 7.29 -6.10 -19.88
CA PHE A 190 6.73 -6.35 -21.21
C PHE A 190 6.18 -5.07 -21.86
N LEU A 191 5.60 -4.15 -21.10
CA LEU A 191 5.17 -2.86 -21.64
C LEU A 191 6.33 -1.94 -22.02
N MET A 192 7.52 -2.13 -21.44
CA MET A 192 8.72 -1.37 -21.83
C MET A 192 9.38 -1.93 -23.09
N LEU A 193 9.22 -3.22 -23.37
CA LEU A 193 9.78 -3.88 -24.55
C LEU A 193 8.81 -3.69 -25.73
N GLY A 194 9.26 -3.00 -26.77
CA GLY A 194 8.46 -2.76 -27.97
C GLY A 194 7.91 -4.07 -28.56
N GLY A 195 6.61 -4.09 -28.85
CA GLY A 195 5.92 -5.26 -29.44
C GLY A 195 5.32 -6.27 -28.45
N LEU A 196 5.54 -6.13 -27.14
CA LEU A 196 5.01 -7.06 -26.12
C LEU A 196 3.81 -6.50 -25.32
N PHE A 197 3.00 -5.65 -25.95
CA PHE A 197 1.82 -5.04 -25.31
C PHE A 197 0.82 -6.09 -24.79
N ILE A 198 0.46 -7.09 -25.60
CA ILE A 198 -0.51 -8.13 -25.23
C ILE A 198 0.02 -9.02 -24.08
N PRO A 199 1.25 -9.55 -24.13
CA PRO A 199 1.86 -10.23 -22.99
C PRO A 199 1.88 -9.38 -21.71
N GLY A 200 2.16 -8.07 -21.83
CA GLY A 200 2.08 -7.13 -20.71
C GLY A 200 0.68 -7.04 -20.10
N LEU A 201 -0.35 -6.89 -20.95
CA LEU A 201 -1.75 -6.85 -20.51
C LEU A 201 -2.16 -8.16 -19.81
N VAL A 202 -1.74 -9.31 -20.34
CA VAL A 202 -2.01 -10.62 -19.72
C VAL A 202 -1.30 -10.75 -18.37
N ALA A 203 -0.04 -10.30 -18.26
CA ALA A 203 0.69 -10.32 -16.99
C ALA A 203 0.02 -9.44 -15.93
N PHE A 204 -0.44 -8.23 -16.28
CA PHE A 204 -1.24 -7.42 -15.37
C PHE A 204 -2.57 -8.08 -15.02
N LEU A 205 -3.27 -8.69 -15.97
CA LEU A 205 -4.52 -9.42 -15.69
C LEU A 205 -4.30 -10.53 -14.65
N LEU A 206 -3.23 -11.31 -14.78
CA LEU A 206 -2.84 -12.33 -13.81
C LEU A 206 -2.55 -11.72 -12.43
N ALA A 207 -1.89 -10.57 -12.38
CA ALA A 207 -1.67 -9.86 -11.12
C ALA A 207 -3.00 -9.50 -10.41
N HIS A 208 -3.98 -8.99 -11.16
CA HIS A 208 -5.31 -8.66 -10.64
C HIS A 208 -6.05 -9.89 -10.11
N LEU A 209 -5.97 -11.02 -10.81
CA LEU A 209 -6.57 -12.28 -10.35
C LEU A 209 -5.92 -12.75 -9.03
N CYS A 210 -4.61 -12.64 -8.90
CA CYS A 210 -3.91 -12.91 -7.64
C CYS A 210 -4.37 -11.97 -6.52
N TYR A 211 -4.55 -10.67 -6.79
CA TYR A 211 -5.09 -9.72 -5.81
C TYR A 211 -6.54 -10.06 -5.40
N ILE A 212 -7.41 -10.42 -6.34
CA ILE A 212 -8.79 -10.86 -6.01
C ILE A 212 -8.75 -12.07 -5.07
N ALA A 213 -7.96 -13.08 -5.43
CA ALA A 213 -7.80 -14.29 -4.62
C ALA A 213 -7.29 -13.96 -3.21
N LEU A 214 -6.36 -13.01 -3.11
CA LEU A 214 -5.80 -12.52 -1.85
C LEU A 214 -6.82 -11.72 -1.01
N PHE A 215 -7.57 -10.82 -1.63
CA PHE A 215 -8.57 -9.99 -0.94
C PHE A 215 -9.75 -10.81 -0.43
N LYS A 216 -10.07 -11.93 -1.09
CA LYS A 216 -11.08 -12.90 -0.68
C LYS A 216 -10.70 -13.73 0.55
N GLN A 217 -9.41 -13.91 0.87
CA GLN A 217 -9.00 -14.77 1.97
C GLN A 217 -9.64 -14.34 3.31
N GLY A 218 -10.42 -15.25 3.92
CA GLY A 218 -11.11 -15.01 5.19
C GLY A 218 -12.31 -14.06 5.13
N ARG A 219 -12.78 -13.67 3.94
CA ARG A 219 -13.86 -12.69 3.76
C ARG A 219 -14.91 -13.20 2.79
N ARG A 220 -16.15 -12.72 2.92
CA ARG A 220 -17.24 -13.03 1.98
C ARG A 220 -16.98 -12.36 0.63
N TRP A 221 -17.40 -13.03 -0.44
CA TRP A 221 -17.43 -12.45 -1.77
C TRP A 221 -18.39 -11.28 -1.84
N PHE A 222 -17.93 -10.15 -2.36
CA PHE A 222 -18.73 -8.96 -2.69
C PHE A 222 -19.72 -8.55 -1.59
N ALA A 223 -19.24 -8.49 -0.35
CA ALA A 223 -20.08 -8.26 0.83
C ALA A 223 -20.85 -6.92 0.79
N LEU A 224 -20.38 -5.95 0.02
CA LEU A 224 -21.06 -4.67 -0.23
C LEU A 224 -21.59 -4.64 -1.67
N ARG A 225 -22.84 -5.08 -1.85
CA ARG A 225 -23.51 -5.15 -3.16
C ARG A 225 -23.60 -3.77 -3.84
N ASP A 226 -23.83 -2.72 -3.06
CA ASP A 226 -23.90 -1.35 -3.57
C ASP A 226 -22.57 -0.89 -4.17
N ALA A 227 -21.45 -1.24 -3.53
CA ALA A 227 -20.12 -0.93 -4.06
C ALA A 227 -19.80 -1.76 -5.31
N LEU A 228 -20.20 -3.04 -5.33
CA LEU A 228 -20.10 -3.86 -6.54
C LEU A 228 -20.87 -3.23 -7.71
N ALA A 229 -22.13 -2.85 -7.50
CA ALA A 229 -22.96 -2.24 -8.53
C ALA A 229 -22.37 -0.90 -9.02
N LEU A 230 -21.92 -0.03 -8.10
CA LEU A 230 -21.30 1.25 -8.44
C LEU A 230 -20.01 1.06 -9.24
N ILE A 231 -19.12 0.17 -8.81
CA ILE A 231 -17.83 -0.05 -9.47
C ILE A 231 -18.00 -0.72 -10.83
N LEU A 232 -18.92 -1.69 -10.94
CA LEU A 232 -19.28 -2.27 -12.23
C LEU A 232 -19.90 -1.23 -13.16
N LEU A 233 -20.76 -0.34 -12.65
CA LEU A 233 -21.30 0.77 -13.43
C LEU A 233 -20.17 1.67 -13.96
N ILE A 234 -19.23 2.06 -13.11
CA ILE A 234 -18.05 2.83 -13.54
C ILE A 234 -17.25 2.06 -14.60
N GLY A 235 -17.00 0.77 -14.41
CA GLY A 235 -16.31 -0.08 -15.38
C GLY A 235 -17.02 -0.15 -16.73
N VAL A 236 -18.35 -0.31 -16.74
CA VAL A 236 -19.18 -0.27 -17.95
C VAL A 236 -19.12 1.11 -18.61
N SER A 237 -19.19 2.19 -17.84
CA SER A 237 -19.05 3.55 -18.37
C SER A 237 -17.67 3.80 -19.00
N VAL A 238 -16.59 3.35 -18.36
CA VAL A 238 -15.23 3.43 -18.91
C VAL A 238 -15.13 2.61 -20.19
N TYR A 239 -15.65 1.37 -20.20
CA TYR A 239 -15.62 0.54 -21.39
C TYR A 239 -16.43 1.15 -22.55
N ALA A 240 -17.61 1.70 -22.28
CA ALA A 240 -18.42 2.38 -23.28
C ALA A 240 -17.68 3.60 -23.86
N PHE A 241 -16.98 4.36 -23.02
CA PHE A 241 -16.12 5.47 -23.45
C PHE A 241 -14.96 4.99 -24.35
N LEU A 242 -14.26 3.91 -23.96
CA LEU A 242 -13.19 3.33 -24.78
C LEU A 242 -13.72 2.82 -26.13
N TRP A 243 -14.91 2.21 -26.15
CA TRP A 243 -15.55 1.75 -27.37
C TRP A 243 -15.84 2.90 -28.34
N GLN A 244 -16.38 4.01 -27.82
CA GLN A 244 -16.64 5.22 -28.61
C GLN A 244 -15.36 5.88 -29.10
N GLY A 245 -14.26 5.77 -28.35
CA GLY A 245 -12.95 6.29 -28.73
C GLY A 245 -12.25 5.58 -29.88
N GLY A 246 -12.82 4.49 -30.42
CA GLY A 246 -12.27 3.78 -31.58
C GLY A 246 -11.54 2.49 -31.26
N LEU A 247 -11.90 1.82 -30.16
CA LEU A 247 -11.27 0.55 -29.75
C LEU A 247 -11.30 -0.50 -30.89
N PRO A 248 -10.13 -1.02 -31.33
CA PRO A 248 -10.04 -2.00 -32.40
C PRO A 248 -10.87 -3.25 -32.12
N ALA A 249 -11.56 -3.78 -33.14
CA ALA A 249 -12.48 -4.91 -32.97
C ALA A 249 -11.82 -6.13 -32.30
N ALA A 250 -10.56 -6.41 -32.63
CA ALA A 250 -9.79 -7.52 -32.06
C ALA A 250 -9.50 -7.38 -30.55
N LEU A 251 -9.44 -6.15 -30.02
CA LEU A 251 -9.10 -5.88 -28.61
C LEU A 251 -10.32 -5.66 -27.71
N ARG A 252 -11.54 -5.59 -28.27
CA ARG A 252 -12.77 -5.36 -27.50
C ARG A 252 -12.98 -6.41 -26.41
N LEU A 253 -12.85 -7.69 -26.76
CA LEU A 253 -13.04 -8.79 -25.80
C LEU A 253 -11.93 -8.82 -24.72
N PRO A 254 -10.62 -8.78 -25.07
CA PRO A 254 -9.56 -8.68 -24.07
C PRO A 254 -9.71 -7.49 -23.12
N VAL A 255 -10.04 -6.30 -23.64
CA VAL A 255 -10.20 -5.09 -22.82
C VAL A 255 -11.44 -5.16 -21.93
N ALA A 256 -12.56 -5.69 -22.43
CA ALA A 256 -13.76 -5.90 -21.62
C ALA A 256 -13.48 -6.85 -20.44
N ALA A 257 -12.79 -7.98 -20.70
CA ALA A 257 -12.37 -8.91 -19.66
C ALA A 257 -11.44 -8.25 -18.63
N TYR A 258 -10.49 -7.44 -19.10
CA TYR A 258 -9.56 -6.70 -18.25
C TYR A 258 -10.27 -5.69 -17.33
N VAL A 259 -11.14 -4.83 -17.90
CA VAL A 259 -11.95 -3.86 -17.15
C VAL A 259 -12.84 -4.54 -16.13
N LEU A 260 -13.47 -5.67 -16.50
CA LEU A 260 -14.29 -6.45 -15.58
C LEU A 260 -13.46 -6.98 -14.40
N VAL A 261 -12.30 -7.58 -14.65
CA VAL A 261 -11.44 -8.13 -13.58
C VAL A 261 -10.98 -7.03 -12.63
N ILE A 262 -10.58 -5.86 -13.13
CA ILE A 262 -10.20 -4.71 -12.29
C ILE A 262 -11.38 -4.22 -11.44
N ALA A 263 -12.56 -4.09 -12.05
CA ALA A 263 -13.76 -3.69 -11.34
C ALA A 263 -14.12 -4.67 -10.22
N LEU A 264 -14.00 -5.99 -10.47
CA LEU A 264 -14.22 -7.03 -9.46
C LEU A 264 -13.16 -6.97 -8.35
N MET A 265 -11.89 -6.69 -8.68
CA MET A 265 -10.83 -6.48 -7.69
C MET A 265 -11.17 -5.32 -6.76
N ALA A 266 -11.51 -4.15 -7.32
CA ALA A 266 -11.88 -2.97 -6.54
C ALA A 266 -13.13 -3.23 -5.69
N ALA A 267 -14.16 -3.87 -6.24
CA ALA A 267 -15.38 -4.24 -5.50
C ALA A 267 -15.09 -5.20 -4.34
N GLN A 268 -14.23 -6.20 -4.56
CA GLN A 268 -13.83 -7.14 -3.50
C GLN A 268 -13.02 -6.44 -2.39
N ALA A 269 -12.16 -5.48 -2.74
CA ALA A 269 -11.40 -4.69 -1.79
C ALA A 269 -12.33 -3.82 -0.90
N TRP A 270 -13.31 -3.14 -1.49
CA TRP A 270 -14.33 -2.40 -0.74
C TRP A 270 -15.22 -3.32 0.11
N GLY A 271 -15.57 -4.51 -0.40
CA GLY A 271 -16.28 -5.53 0.37
C GLY A 271 -15.50 -6.04 1.59
N ARG A 272 -14.16 -6.13 1.48
CA ARG A 272 -13.27 -6.45 2.62
C ARG A 272 -13.26 -5.33 3.66
N TRP A 273 -13.14 -4.08 3.24
CA TRP A 273 -13.22 -2.92 4.14
C TRP A 273 -14.58 -2.86 4.85
N TYR A 274 -15.68 -3.07 4.13
CA TYR A 274 -17.03 -3.05 4.69
C TYR A 274 -17.23 -4.10 5.81
N GLN A 275 -16.70 -5.31 5.61
CA GLN A 275 -16.74 -6.36 6.62
C GLN A 275 -15.91 -5.99 7.86
N ALA A 276 -14.71 -5.44 7.67
CA ALA A 276 -13.90 -4.93 8.77
C ALA A 276 -14.57 -3.76 9.50
N ALA A 277 -15.29 -2.90 8.78
CA ALA A 277 -16.02 -1.76 9.34
C ALA A 277 -17.22 -2.19 10.19
N ARG A 278 -17.93 -3.24 9.76
CA ARG A 278 -19.12 -3.78 10.44
C ARG A 278 -18.84 -4.74 11.58
N ALA A 279 -17.60 -5.19 11.70
CA ALA A 279 -17.27 -6.13 12.75
C ALA A 279 -17.43 -5.44 14.12
N PRO A 280 -18.14 -6.08 15.08
CA PRO A 280 -18.53 -5.43 16.32
C PRO A 280 -17.28 -4.97 17.09
N ASN A 281 -17.29 -3.72 17.54
CA ASN A 281 -16.32 -3.27 18.53
C ASN A 281 -16.45 -4.21 19.73
N GLY A 282 -15.34 -4.75 20.26
CA GLY A 282 -15.33 -5.60 21.46
C GLY A 282 -15.72 -4.88 22.75
N ARG A 283 -16.75 -4.02 22.72
CA ARG A 283 -17.39 -3.36 23.85
C ARG A 283 -18.90 -3.47 23.68
N GLY A 284 -19.48 -4.56 24.19
CA GLY A 284 -20.91 -4.79 24.35
C GLY A 284 -21.12 -6.07 25.18
N PRO A 285 -21.98 -6.08 26.21
CA PRO A 285 -22.05 -7.19 27.16
C PRO A 285 -22.49 -8.49 26.49
N ALA A 286 -21.96 -9.60 27.01
CA ALA A 286 -22.40 -10.94 26.65
C ALA A 286 -23.86 -11.14 27.08
N GLU A 287 -24.79 -10.95 26.16
CA GLU A 287 -26.15 -11.48 26.30
C GLU A 287 -26.53 -12.33 25.08
N GLY A 288 -27.17 -13.45 25.40
CA GLY A 288 -27.30 -14.63 24.56
C GLY A 288 -28.06 -14.41 23.25
N GLY A 289 -27.48 -14.92 22.17
CA GLY A 289 -28.14 -15.09 20.88
C GLY A 289 -27.50 -16.26 20.14
N PRO A 290 -28.27 -17.01 19.31
CA PRO A 290 -27.93 -18.37 18.92
C PRO A 290 -26.67 -18.47 18.05
N ALA A 291 -26.03 -19.64 18.17
CA ALA A 291 -24.73 -20.00 17.62
C ALA A 291 -24.72 -20.23 16.10
N ASP A 292 -24.96 -19.18 15.32
CA ASP A 292 -24.58 -19.11 13.91
C ASP A 292 -23.65 -17.91 13.66
N ARG A 293 -22.54 -17.87 14.40
CA ARG A 293 -21.48 -16.87 14.19
C ARG A 293 -20.47 -17.44 13.20
N GLY A 294 -20.65 -17.10 11.92
CA GLY A 294 -19.55 -17.14 10.94
C GLY A 294 -18.31 -16.41 11.50
N PRO A 295 -17.10 -16.74 11.01
CA PRO A 295 -15.84 -16.47 11.72
C PRO A 295 -15.72 -14.98 12.08
N ALA A 296 -15.73 -14.72 13.39
CA ALA A 296 -15.66 -13.41 14.00
C ALA A 296 -14.20 -12.90 14.04
N ASP A 297 -13.57 -12.75 12.87
CA ASP A 297 -12.17 -12.33 12.76
C ASP A 297 -12.07 -10.89 12.21
N GLY A 298 -12.76 -9.94 12.82
CA GLY A 298 -12.65 -8.53 12.46
C GLY A 298 -12.75 -7.64 13.69
N GLY A 299 -11.64 -7.13 14.19
CA GLY A 299 -11.69 -6.06 15.19
C GLY A 299 -11.74 -4.69 14.50
N PRO A 300 -12.02 -3.59 15.23
CA PRO A 300 -11.81 -2.23 14.73
C PRO A 300 -10.37 -1.98 14.25
N ALA A 301 -9.40 -2.80 14.70
CA ALA A 301 -8.01 -2.80 14.23
C ALA A 301 -7.84 -3.18 12.74
N ASP A 302 -8.79 -3.91 12.14
CA ASP A 302 -8.71 -4.35 10.74
C ASP A 302 -9.16 -3.26 9.75
N ARG A 303 -9.84 -2.21 10.24
CA ARG A 303 -10.47 -1.19 9.38
C ARG A 303 -9.46 -0.37 8.61
N GLY A 304 -8.40 0.10 9.28
CA GLY A 304 -7.34 0.88 8.67
C GLY A 304 -6.62 0.12 7.55
N PRO A 305 -6.07 -1.08 7.83
CA PRO A 305 -5.42 -1.90 6.81
C PRO A 305 -6.34 -2.26 5.63
N ALA A 306 -7.62 -2.58 5.90
CA ALA A 306 -8.58 -2.86 4.84
C ALA A 306 -8.94 -1.62 3.99
N LEU A 307 -8.95 -0.42 4.59
CA LEU A 307 -9.16 0.83 3.87
C LEU A 307 -7.98 1.12 2.92
N LEU A 308 -6.74 0.90 3.37
CA LEU A 308 -5.56 1.04 2.52
C LEU A 308 -5.65 0.14 1.28
N VAL A 309 -6.08 -1.11 1.45
CA VAL A 309 -6.30 -2.03 0.31
C VAL A 309 -7.40 -1.53 -0.64
N ALA A 310 -8.51 -1.00 -0.11
CA ALA A 310 -9.61 -0.46 -0.93
C ALA A 310 -9.21 0.80 -1.71
N LEU A 311 -8.50 1.73 -1.06
CA LEU A 311 -7.95 2.92 -1.69
C LEU A 311 -6.90 2.55 -2.75
N GLY A 312 -6.04 1.56 -2.43
CA GLY A 312 -5.05 1.05 -3.37
C GLY A 312 -5.70 0.44 -4.62
N ALA A 313 -6.69 -0.43 -4.46
CA ALA A 313 -7.42 -1.01 -5.59
C ALA A 313 -8.15 0.05 -6.44
N SER A 314 -8.67 1.11 -5.81
CA SER A 314 -9.31 2.23 -6.51
C SER A 314 -8.28 3.07 -7.29
N SER A 315 -7.10 3.29 -6.71
CA SER A 315 -5.97 3.96 -7.38
C SER A 315 -5.44 3.13 -8.57
N PHE A 316 -5.46 1.80 -8.46
CA PHE A 316 -5.09 0.90 -9.55
C PHE A 316 -6.06 1.03 -10.73
N MET A 317 -7.38 0.99 -10.44
CA MET A 317 -8.42 1.17 -11.44
C MET A 317 -8.33 2.54 -12.13
N LEU A 318 -7.99 3.61 -11.39
CA LEU A 318 -7.71 4.93 -11.97
C LEU A 318 -6.51 4.88 -12.92
N SER A 319 -5.41 4.25 -12.49
CA SER A 319 -4.19 4.10 -13.31
C SER A 319 -4.47 3.41 -14.65
N ASP A 320 -5.18 2.28 -14.61
CA ASP A 320 -5.54 1.53 -15.82
C ASP A 320 -6.52 2.30 -16.72
N THR A 321 -7.43 3.07 -16.13
CA THR A 321 -8.35 3.94 -16.90
C THR A 321 -7.58 5.03 -17.64
N LEU A 322 -6.59 5.66 -16.99
CA LEU A 322 -5.72 6.65 -17.61
C LEU A 322 -4.85 6.04 -18.72
N LEU A 323 -4.30 4.84 -18.48
CA LEU A 323 -3.50 4.11 -19.47
C LEU A 323 -4.34 3.75 -20.69
N ALA A 324 -5.54 3.18 -20.49
CA ALA A 324 -6.44 2.81 -21.57
C ALA A 324 -6.91 4.03 -22.37
N THR A 325 -7.21 5.15 -21.69
CA THR A 325 -7.59 6.40 -22.37
C THR A 325 -6.46 6.91 -23.26
N ASN A 326 -5.22 6.89 -22.75
CA ASN A 326 -4.04 7.32 -23.49
C ASN A 326 -3.73 6.42 -24.71
N LEU A 327 -4.07 5.13 -24.64
CA LEU A 327 -3.79 4.17 -25.70
C LEU A 327 -4.87 4.09 -26.76
N PHE A 328 -6.14 4.22 -26.39
CA PHE A 328 -7.27 3.86 -27.27
C PHE A 328 -8.21 5.01 -27.61
N VAL A 329 -8.13 6.15 -26.92
CA VAL A 329 -9.06 7.28 -27.15
C VAL A 329 -8.29 8.48 -27.67
N GLN A 330 -7.38 9.02 -26.86
CA GLN A 330 -6.58 10.18 -27.23
C GLN A 330 -5.31 10.25 -26.38
N PRO A 331 -4.18 10.70 -26.95
CA PRO A 331 -2.96 10.91 -26.18
C PRO A 331 -3.22 11.99 -25.13
N LEU A 332 -3.10 11.61 -23.85
CA LEU A 332 -3.29 12.55 -22.75
C LEU A 332 -1.98 13.32 -22.50
N PRO A 333 -2.03 14.66 -22.35
CA PRO A 333 -0.86 15.40 -21.90
C PRO A 333 -0.39 14.85 -20.56
N TRP A 334 0.90 14.54 -20.45
CA TRP A 334 1.51 14.03 -19.22
C TRP A 334 0.87 12.74 -18.67
N ALA A 335 0.27 11.91 -19.54
CA ALA A 335 -0.41 10.66 -19.16
C ALA A 335 0.45 9.80 -18.22
N GLN A 336 1.75 9.69 -18.51
CA GLN A 336 2.70 8.88 -17.75
C GLN A 336 2.83 9.32 -16.29
N LEU A 337 2.72 10.63 -16.00
CA LEU A 337 2.71 11.11 -14.61
C LEU A 337 1.50 10.56 -13.86
N GLY A 338 0.31 10.68 -14.44
CA GLY A 338 -0.94 10.21 -13.84
C GLY A 338 -0.97 8.69 -13.67
N VAL A 339 -0.59 7.95 -14.72
CA VAL A 339 -0.58 6.48 -14.73
C VAL A 339 0.40 5.94 -13.68
N LEU A 340 1.68 6.34 -13.73
CA LEU A 340 2.70 5.77 -12.85
C LEU A 340 2.54 6.20 -11.39
N SER A 341 2.14 7.45 -11.13
CA SER A 341 1.92 7.91 -9.75
C SER A 341 0.78 7.15 -9.08
N SER A 342 -0.36 6.99 -9.77
CA SER A 342 -1.51 6.23 -9.26
C SER A 342 -1.22 4.73 -9.16
N TYR A 343 -0.40 4.18 -10.06
CA TYR A 343 0.05 2.78 -10.02
C TYR A 343 0.95 2.48 -8.81
N TYR A 344 2.04 3.24 -8.61
CA TYR A 344 2.94 2.99 -7.49
C TYR A 344 2.29 3.30 -6.14
N LEU A 345 1.40 4.29 -6.09
CA LEU A 345 0.56 4.54 -4.92
C LEU A 345 -0.36 3.35 -4.64
N ALA A 346 -1.02 2.80 -5.67
CA ALA A 346 -1.87 1.63 -5.54
C ALA A 346 -1.12 0.44 -4.93
N GLN A 347 0.04 0.12 -5.50
CA GLN A 347 0.90 -0.96 -5.03
C GLN A 347 1.35 -0.75 -3.58
N ALA A 348 1.79 0.47 -3.23
CA ALA A 348 2.25 0.77 -1.88
C ALA A 348 1.11 0.66 -0.85
N LEU A 349 -0.08 1.15 -1.19
CA LEU A 349 -1.26 1.05 -0.32
C LEU A 349 -1.71 -0.40 -0.12
N ILE A 350 -1.74 -1.22 -1.18
CA ILE A 350 -2.10 -2.64 -1.11
C ILE A 350 -1.10 -3.40 -0.25
N VAL A 351 0.20 -3.25 -0.51
CA VAL A 351 1.26 -3.93 0.25
C VAL A 351 1.21 -3.52 1.71
N THR A 352 1.12 -2.22 2.02
CA THR A 352 1.02 -1.74 3.41
C THR A 352 -0.22 -2.29 4.12
N GLY A 353 -1.39 -2.18 3.48
CA GLY A 353 -2.64 -2.65 4.05
C GLY A 353 -2.67 -4.16 4.30
N LEU A 354 -1.97 -4.95 3.50
CA LEU A 354 -1.88 -6.40 3.70
C LEU A 354 -0.84 -6.78 4.77
N LEU A 355 0.31 -6.12 4.79
CA LEU A 355 1.37 -6.41 5.77
C LEU A 355 1.03 -5.90 7.18
N CYS A 356 0.18 -4.87 7.30
CA CYS A 356 -0.32 -4.35 8.58
C CYS A 356 -1.63 -5.02 9.05
N ALA A 357 -2.23 -5.90 8.25
CA ALA A 357 -3.46 -6.57 8.64
C ALA A 357 -3.22 -7.50 9.87
N PRO A 358 -4.07 -7.44 10.90
CA PRO A 358 -3.97 -8.33 12.04
C PRO A 358 -4.02 -9.79 11.63
N ARG A 359 -3.19 -10.62 12.29
CA ARG A 359 -3.17 -12.05 12.01
C ARG A 359 -4.43 -12.71 12.55
N PRO A 360 -5.02 -13.66 11.82
CA PRO A 360 -5.94 -14.62 12.44
C PRO A 360 -5.19 -15.28 13.59
N GLN A 361 -5.66 -15.10 14.82
CA GLN A 361 -5.13 -15.88 15.93
C GLN A 361 -5.48 -17.32 15.61
N ALA A 362 -4.46 -18.16 15.37
CA ALA A 362 -4.67 -19.59 15.38
C ALA A 362 -5.30 -19.90 16.74
N SER A 363 -6.56 -20.34 16.73
CA SER A 363 -7.26 -20.66 17.95
C SER A 363 -6.37 -21.59 18.76
N ALA A 364 -6.04 -21.20 19.98
CA ALA A 364 -5.37 -22.05 20.96
C ALA A 364 -6.30 -23.19 21.43
N SER A 365 -7.13 -23.74 20.53
CA SER A 365 -8.01 -24.87 20.76
C SER A 365 -7.28 -26.16 20.39
N GLY A 366 -6.27 -26.49 21.20
CA GLY A 366 -5.48 -27.72 21.05
C GLY A 366 -4.62 -28.08 22.26
N ARG A 367 -4.48 -27.20 23.25
CA ARG A 367 -3.87 -27.52 24.56
C ARG A 367 -4.85 -27.22 25.69
N ALA A 368 -5.99 -27.90 25.68
CA ALA A 368 -6.81 -28.06 26.87
C ALA A 368 -6.83 -29.56 27.21
N GLY A 369 -6.11 -29.92 28.28
CA GLY A 369 -6.43 -31.08 29.13
C GLY A 369 -6.36 -32.46 28.50
N GLY A 370 -5.17 -32.94 28.14
CA GLY A 370 -4.91 -34.38 28.14
C GLY A 370 -4.82 -34.87 29.59
N ILE A 371 -5.97 -35.08 30.26
CA ILE A 371 -6.03 -35.86 31.49
C ILE A 371 -5.70 -37.29 31.08
N MET A 372 -4.46 -37.75 31.37
CA MET A 372 -4.11 -39.15 31.28
C MET A 372 -5.00 -39.96 32.26
N PRO A 373 -5.65 -41.05 31.82
CA PRO A 373 -6.18 -42.02 32.77
C PRO A 373 -5.00 -42.78 33.38
N ARG A 374 -4.83 -42.69 34.70
CA ARG A 374 -4.01 -43.63 35.47
C ARG A 374 -4.70 -44.99 35.39
N TRP A 375 -4.13 -45.90 34.61
CA TRP A 375 -4.42 -47.32 34.74
C TRP A 375 -3.88 -47.80 36.10
N ARG A 376 -4.74 -48.41 36.91
CA ARG A 376 -4.37 -49.20 38.08
C ARG A 376 -4.27 -50.66 37.69
#